data_AF-A0A3S7SKT8-F1
#
_entry.id   AF-A0A3S7SKT8-F1
#
_cell.length_a   1.000
_cell.length_b   1.000
_cell.length_c   1.000
_cell.angle_alpha   90.00
_cell.angle_beta   90.00
_cell.angle_gamma   90.00
#
_symmetry.space_group_name_H-M   'P 1'
#
loop_
_entity.id
_entity.type
_entity.pdbx_description
1 polymer ?
#
loop_
_entity_poly.entity_id
_entity_poly.type
_entity_poly.pdbx_seq_one_letter_code
_entity_poly.pdbx_strand_id
1 'polypeptide(L)' 'RCGRRSLHIQKHTCASCGYPAAKTRKYNWSEKAKRRK' A
#
# COMPACT_ATOMS: atom_id res chain seq x y z
N ARG A 1 -8.02 -5.32 -2.49
CA ARG A 1 -6.80 -4.65 -1.94
C ARG A 1 -5.94 -4.13 -3.10
N CYS A 2 -5.86 -2.80 -3.25
CA CYS A 2 -5.21 -1.93 -4.28
C CYS A 2 -5.03 -2.34 -5.76
N GLY A 3 -5.15 -3.59 -6.20
CA GLY A 3 -5.04 -3.99 -7.62
C GLY A 3 -3.64 -3.84 -8.26
N ARG A 4 -2.67 -3.28 -7.53
CA ARG A 4 -1.30 -3.09 -7.99
C ARG A 4 -0.45 -4.34 -7.76
N ARG A 5 0.48 -4.60 -8.67
CA ARG A 5 1.56 -5.59 -8.51
C ARG A 5 2.59 -5.08 -7.51
N SER A 6 2.21 -5.06 -6.23
CA SER A 6 3.04 -4.56 -5.13
C SER A 6 2.97 -5.47 -3.90
N LEU A 7 2.48 -6.69 -4.05
CA LEU A 7 2.55 -7.71 -3.00
C LEU A 7 3.98 -8.26 -2.94
N HIS A 8 4.60 -8.17 -1.77
CA HIS A 8 5.85 -8.84 -1.51
C HIS A 8 5.57 -10.31 -1.18
N ILE A 9 6.17 -11.23 -1.92
CA ILE A 9 5.85 -12.66 -1.84
C ILE A 9 6.28 -13.25 -0.48
N GLN A 10 7.55 -13.14 -0.13
CA GLN A 10 8.07 -13.75 1.11
C GLN A 10 7.46 -13.16 2.40
N LYS A 11 7.32 -11.83 2.44
CA LYS A 11 6.78 -11.12 3.61
C LYS A 11 5.27 -11.06 3.63
N HIS A 12 4.60 -11.53 2.57
CA HIS A 12 3.16 -11.45 2.38
C HIS A 12 2.55 -10.07 2.67
N THR A 13 3.29 -9.00 2.40
CA THR A 13 2.89 -7.62 2.69
C THR A 13 2.85 -6.77 1.42
N CYS A 14 1.79 -5.98 1.23
CA CYS A 14 1.70 -5.10 0.08
C CYS A 14 2.43 -3.77 0.33
N ALA A 15 3.48 -3.51 -0.44
CA ALA A 15 4.21 -2.26 -0.41
C ALA A 15 3.35 -1.06 -0.84
N SER A 16 2.28 -1.26 -1.60
CA SER A 16 1.35 -0.17 -1.89
C SER A 16 0.43 0.03 -0.69
N CYS A 17 -0.59 -0.82 -0.49
CA CYS A 17 -1.67 -0.62 0.47
C CYS A 17 -1.42 -1.09 1.90
N GLY A 18 -0.36 -1.83 2.19
CA GLY A 18 -0.13 -2.38 3.53
C GLY A 18 -0.95 -3.62 3.85
N TYR A 19 -1.61 -4.25 2.87
CA TYR A 19 -2.16 -5.62 3.00
C TYR A 19 -1.14 -6.48 3.78
N PRO A 20 -1.52 -7.23 4.82
CA PRO A 20 -2.89 -7.55 5.24
C PRO A 20 -3.53 -6.59 6.25
N ALA A 21 -2.85 -5.51 6.65
CA ALA A 21 -3.37 -4.56 7.63
C ALA A 21 -4.74 -3.98 7.22
N ALA A 22 -5.59 -3.72 8.21
CA ALA A 22 -6.91 -3.12 8.00
C ALA A 22 -6.80 -1.67 7.48
N LYS A 23 -5.80 -0.92 7.97
CA LYS A 23 -5.56 0.45 7.52
C LYS A 23 -4.72 0.46 6.24
N THR A 24 -5.15 1.28 5.28
CA THR A 24 -4.36 1.50 4.06
C THR A 24 -3.14 2.34 4.37
N ARG A 25 -1.97 1.87 3.95
CA ARG A 25 -0.70 2.60 4.06
C ARG A 25 -0.77 3.96 3.35
N LYS A 26 -0.58 5.05 4.11
CA LYS A 26 -0.53 6.45 3.66
C LYS A 26 0.55 7.18 4.47
N TYR A 27 1.28 8.11 3.86
CA TYR A 27 2.29 8.94 4.54
C TYR A 27 2.17 10.40 4.14
N ASN A 28 2.47 11.31 5.07
CA ASN A 28 2.35 12.76 4.87
C ASN A 28 3.36 13.35 3.89
N TRP A 29 4.52 12.72 3.73
CA TRP A 29 5.52 13.17 2.76
C TRP A 29 5.16 12.85 1.29
N SER A 30 4.05 12.15 1.03
CA SER A 30 3.66 11.75 -0.34
C SER A 30 2.21 12.09 -0.68
N GLU A 31 1.92 13.40 -0.80
CA GLU A 31 0.59 13.92 -1.17
C GLU A 31 0.07 13.36 -2.51
N LYS A 32 0.95 13.17 -3.49
CA LYS A 32 0.58 12.56 -4.78
C LYS A 32 0.12 11.11 -4.60
N ALA A 33 0.78 10.34 -3.74
CA ALA A 33 0.40 8.95 -3.48
C ALA A 33 -0.89 8.84 -2.65
N LYS A 34 -1.14 9.80 -1.74
CA LYS A 34 -2.43 9.92 -1.03
C LYS A 34 -3.59 10.16 -1.98
N ARG A 35 -3.42 11.00 -3.01
CA ARG A 35 -4.47 11.30 -4.00
C ARG A 35 -4.74 10.15 -4.97
N ARG A 36 -3.71 9.42 -5.39
CA ARG A 36 -3.81 8.35 -6.40
C ARG A 36 -4.34 7.02 -5.85
N LYS A 37 -4.83 6.97 -4.61
CA LYS A 37 -5.07 5.72 -3.90
C LYS A 37 -6.11 5.87 -2.80
#